data_AF-A0A7L5DL23-F1
#
_entry.id   AF-A0A7L5DL23-F1
#
_cell.length_a   1.000
_cell.length_b   1.000
_cell.length_c   1.000
_cell.angle_alpha   90.00
_cell.angle_beta   90.00
_cell.angle_gamma   90.00
#
_symmetry.space_group_name_H-M   'P 1'
#
loop_
_entity.id
_entity.type
_entity.pdbx_description
1 polymer ?
#
loop_
_entity_poly.entity_id
_entity_poly.type
_entity_poly.pdbx_seq_one_letter_code
_entity_poly.pdbx_strand_id
1 'polypeptide(L)'
;MTRSTVLPLLFRALLLTLGMGVVWGLLDWWLSGTIWQPMEISRSAKIVEYCEFNHIHRFFHQPSNTYSNLAYVFFGAFILLLANADSSRSGNARLNRLERFPALSVLVGGCFVYLGVGSAFFHASLTTIGQRVDMNATYGLMLSLISVAVYHIFHTVRLNPRRQLIWVLIVLVVIAYFWLLAPRLPSSRLLPALIVALTLGMLINYVQFRRQRSLWLVLASVALTFIAIKIRTMDVQKINCDPYSILQGHAIWHLLTGLSSFCAYLFFRLTSINIESRRTRSTGLVQ
;
A
#
# COMPACT_ATOMS: atom_id res chain seq x y z
N MET A 1 -1.31 3.47 21.66
CA MET A 1 -1.99 2.21 21.34
C MET A 1 -1.29 1.08 22.05
N THR A 2 -1.90 0.63 23.13
CA THR A 2 -1.53 -0.60 23.85
C THR A 2 -1.93 -1.80 22.99
N ARG A 3 -1.39 -2.99 23.29
CA ARG A 3 -1.74 -4.25 22.60
C ARG A 3 -3.26 -4.49 22.58
N SER A 4 -3.96 -4.10 23.66
CA SER A 4 -5.41 -4.16 23.80
C SER A 4 -6.20 -3.28 22.83
N THR A 5 -5.60 -2.23 22.25
CA THR A 5 -6.28 -1.35 21.29
C THR A 5 -5.96 -1.70 19.82
N VAL A 6 -4.82 -2.34 19.56
CA VAL A 6 -4.40 -2.68 18.18
C VAL A 6 -5.05 -3.97 17.69
N LEU A 7 -5.14 -4.98 18.55
CA LEU A 7 -5.69 -6.29 18.18
C LEU A 7 -7.13 -6.21 17.64
N PRO A 8 -8.05 -5.43 18.25
CA PRO A 8 -9.40 -5.29 17.70
C PRO A 8 -9.42 -4.63 16.32
N LEU A 9 -8.50 -3.69 16.06
CA LEU A 9 -8.40 -3.03 14.74
C LEU A 9 -7.84 -3.98 13.68
N LEU A 10 -6.84 -4.80 14.02
CA LEU A 10 -6.32 -5.85 13.14
C LEU A 10 -7.41 -6.88 12.81
N PHE A 11 -8.18 -7.30 13.81
CA PHE A 11 -9.28 -8.23 13.62
C PHE A 11 -10.37 -7.64 12.70
N ARG A 12 -10.76 -6.37 12.91
CA ARG A 12 -11.69 -5.68 12.01
C ARG A 12 -11.15 -5.55 10.59
N ALA A 13 -9.87 -5.21 10.42
CA ALA A 13 -9.23 -5.16 9.10
C ALA A 13 -9.27 -6.53 8.42
N LEU A 14 -8.97 -7.61 9.16
CA LEU A 14 -9.06 -8.98 8.65
C LEU A 14 -10.50 -9.31 8.21
N LEU A 15 -11.51 -9.01 9.02
CA LEU A 15 -12.91 -9.25 8.65
C LEU A 15 -13.33 -8.48 7.39
N LEU A 16 -12.92 -7.22 7.26
CA LEU A 16 -13.18 -6.42 6.06
C LEU A 16 -12.50 -7.03 4.82
N THR A 17 -11.26 -7.49 4.96
CA THR A 17 -10.53 -8.16 3.87
C THR A 17 -11.16 -9.50 3.48
N LEU A 18 -11.57 -10.32 4.47
CA LEU A 18 -12.27 -11.57 4.21
C LEU A 18 -13.61 -11.32 3.52
N GLY A 19 -14.37 -10.30 3.97
CA GLY A 19 -15.59 -9.87 3.30
C GLY A 19 -15.35 -9.46 1.84
N MET A 20 -14.28 -8.71 1.56
CA MET A 20 -13.89 -8.39 0.19
C MET A 20 -13.52 -9.63 -0.63
N GLY A 21 -12.81 -10.60 -0.03
CA GLY A 21 -12.51 -11.88 -0.66
C GLY A 21 -13.75 -12.68 -1.03
N VAL A 22 -14.78 -12.67 -0.18
CA VAL A 22 -16.09 -13.28 -0.49
C VAL A 22 -16.76 -12.55 -1.65
N VAL A 23 -16.78 -11.22 -1.65
CA VAL A 23 -17.33 -10.42 -2.76
C VAL A 23 -16.63 -10.78 -4.07
N TRP A 24 -15.30 -10.85 -4.08
CA TRP A 24 -14.51 -11.22 -5.25
C TRP A 24 -14.80 -12.64 -5.72
N GLY A 25 -14.93 -13.60 -4.79
CA GLY A 25 -15.33 -14.97 -5.11
C GLY A 25 -16.72 -15.06 -5.72
N LEU A 26 -17.69 -14.29 -5.22
CA LEU A 26 -19.04 -14.22 -5.79
C LEU A 26 -19.03 -13.61 -7.19
N LEU A 27 -18.21 -12.57 -7.42
CA LEU A 27 -18.05 -11.98 -8.74
C LEU A 27 -17.44 -12.99 -9.72
N ASP A 28 -16.39 -13.71 -9.33
CA ASP A 28 -15.75 -14.71 -10.19
C ASP A 28 -16.63 -15.95 -10.44
N TRP A 29 -17.53 -16.27 -9.51
CA TRP A 29 -18.52 -17.32 -9.68
C TRP A 29 -19.65 -16.91 -10.64
N TRP A 30 -20.14 -15.67 -10.55
CA TRP A 30 -21.34 -15.24 -11.26
C TRP A 30 -21.07 -14.60 -12.62
N LEU A 31 -19.89 -14.02 -12.81
CA LEU A 31 -19.47 -13.38 -14.05
C LEU A 31 -18.49 -14.28 -14.81
N SER A 32 -18.37 -14.04 -16.11
CA SER A 32 -17.39 -14.71 -16.97
C SER A 32 -16.46 -13.68 -17.62
N GLY A 33 -15.41 -14.16 -18.29
CA GLY A 33 -14.45 -13.29 -18.99
C GLY A 33 -15.07 -12.47 -20.14
N THR A 34 -16.31 -12.78 -20.57
CA THR A 34 -16.99 -12.05 -21.65
C THR A 34 -17.22 -10.59 -21.30
N ILE A 35 -17.32 -10.24 -20.02
CA ILE A 35 -17.49 -8.85 -19.56
C ILE A 35 -16.30 -7.95 -19.91
N TRP A 36 -15.12 -8.54 -20.14
CA TRP A 36 -13.90 -7.81 -20.48
C TRP A 36 -13.69 -7.64 -21.99
N GLN A 37 -14.40 -8.41 -22.83
CA GLN A 37 -14.24 -8.43 -24.30
C GLN A 37 -14.35 -7.04 -24.97
N PRO A 38 -15.20 -6.10 -24.52
CA PRO A 38 -15.27 -4.77 -25.14
C PRO A 38 -14.03 -3.90 -24.88
N MET A 39 -13.16 -4.29 -23.94
CA MET A 39 -12.01 -3.49 -23.52
C MET A 39 -10.74 -3.91 -24.26
N GLU A 40 -9.88 -2.94 -24.56
CA GLU A 40 -8.60 -3.22 -25.22
C GLU A 40 -7.68 -4.06 -24.31
N ILE A 41 -7.08 -5.11 -24.88
CA ILE A 41 -6.10 -5.97 -24.21
C ILE A 41 -4.80 -5.17 -23.94
N SER A 42 -4.29 -5.26 -22.71
CA SER A 42 -3.06 -4.58 -22.28
C SER A 42 -1.81 -5.07 -23.02
N ARG A 43 -0.75 -4.25 -23.02
CA ARG A 43 0.55 -4.66 -23.55
C ARG A 43 1.10 -5.88 -22.80
N SER A 44 0.96 -5.90 -21.48
CA SER A 44 1.41 -7.00 -20.62
C SER A 44 0.72 -8.32 -20.95
N ALA A 45 -0.57 -8.29 -21.26
CA ALA A 45 -1.32 -9.47 -21.67
C ALA A 45 -0.90 -9.99 -23.05
N LYS A 46 -0.65 -9.08 -24.01
CA LYS A 46 -0.18 -9.44 -25.37
C LYS A 46 1.16 -10.21 -25.36
N ILE A 47 2.02 -9.94 -24.39
CA ILE A 47 3.32 -10.61 -24.25
C ILE A 47 3.35 -11.69 -23.16
N VAL A 48 2.20 -11.96 -22.52
CA VAL A 48 2.09 -12.87 -21.36
C VAL A 48 3.17 -12.55 -20.31
N GLU A 49 3.16 -11.31 -19.80
CA GLU A 49 4.23 -10.79 -18.95
C GLU A 49 4.46 -11.66 -17.69
N TYR A 50 3.39 -12.07 -17.01
CA TYR A 50 3.48 -12.84 -15.76
C TYR A 50 3.36 -14.35 -15.96
N CYS A 51 3.95 -15.13 -15.06
CA CYS A 51 4.00 -16.59 -15.15
C CYS A 51 2.60 -17.23 -15.16
N GLU A 52 1.70 -16.73 -14.32
CA GLU A 52 0.35 -17.27 -14.14
C GLU A 52 -0.43 -17.42 -15.45
N PHE A 53 -1.06 -18.58 -15.63
CA PHE A 53 -1.89 -18.87 -16.78
C PHE A 53 -3.08 -17.91 -16.90
N ASN A 54 -3.34 -17.40 -18.11
CA ASN A 54 -4.45 -16.49 -18.38
C ASN A 54 -5.73 -17.26 -18.69
N HIS A 55 -6.61 -17.43 -17.69
CA HIS A 55 -7.92 -18.05 -17.82
C HIS A 55 -8.95 -17.10 -18.47
N ILE A 56 -8.81 -16.80 -19.77
CA ILE A 56 -9.63 -15.80 -20.49
C ILE A 56 -11.15 -16.04 -20.50
N HIS A 57 -11.60 -17.23 -20.11
CA HIS A 57 -13.03 -17.57 -19.99
C HIS A 57 -13.60 -17.21 -18.60
N ARG A 58 -12.75 -17.07 -17.58
CA ARG A 58 -13.15 -16.70 -16.21
C ARG A 58 -13.19 -15.20 -16.05
N PHE A 59 -13.96 -14.72 -15.07
CA PHE A 59 -13.93 -13.30 -14.72
C PHE A 59 -12.56 -12.89 -14.18
N PHE A 60 -11.90 -13.75 -13.39
CA PHE A 60 -10.50 -13.57 -13.02
C PHE A 60 -9.58 -14.32 -13.97
N HIS A 61 -9.00 -13.59 -14.93
CA HIS A 61 -8.02 -14.16 -15.86
C HIS A 61 -6.78 -14.68 -15.13
N GLN A 62 -6.34 -14.03 -14.05
CA GLN A 62 -5.22 -14.46 -13.20
C GLN A 62 -5.65 -14.50 -11.72
N PRO A 63 -6.29 -15.59 -11.24
CA PRO A 63 -6.80 -15.70 -9.88
C PRO A 63 -5.76 -15.44 -8.77
N SER A 64 -4.58 -16.02 -8.84
CA SER A 64 -3.54 -15.89 -7.80
C SER A 64 -3.03 -14.45 -7.70
N ASN A 65 -2.74 -13.82 -8.84
CA ASN A 65 -2.37 -12.41 -8.90
C ASN A 65 -3.54 -11.49 -8.51
N THR A 66 -4.79 -11.87 -8.76
CA THR A 66 -5.97 -11.10 -8.34
C THR A 66 -6.16 -11.17 -6.82
N TYR A 67 -6.23 -12.35 -6.21
CA TYR A 67 -6.51 -12.50 -4.78
C TYR A 67 -5.36 -12.06 -3.87
N SER A 68 -4.10 -12.16 -4.32
CA SER A 68 -2.96 -11.67 -3.54
C SER A 68 -3.03 -10.16 -3.26
N ASN A 69 -3.77 -9.39 -4.06
CA ASN A 69 -4.02 -7.97 -3.81
C ASN A 69 -4.88 -7.67 -2.57
N LEU A 70 -5.53 -8.68 -1.98
CA LEU A 70 -6.19 -8.56 -0.67
C LEU A 70 -5.23 -8.13 0.44
N ALA A 71 -3.92 -8.36 0.30
CA ALA A 71 -2.93 -7.84 1.24
C ALA A 71 -2.91 -6.31 1.28
N TYR A 72 -3.01 -5.64 0.14
CA TYR A 72 -3.11 -4.18 0.12
C TYR A 72 -4.42 -3.70 0.74
N VAL A 73 -5.53 -4.39 0.47
CA VAL A 73 -6.83 -4.10 1.09
C VAL A 73 -6.74 -4.22 2.61
N PHE A 74 -6.07 -5.26 3.13
CA PHE A 74 -5.85 -5.44 4.56
C PHE A 74 -5.06 -4.29 5.19
N PHE A 75 -3.89 -3.95 4.63
CA PHE A 75 -3.08 -2.84 5.16
C PHE A 75 -3.82 -1.50 5.04
N GLY A 76 -4.52 -1.27 3.93
CA GLY A 76 -5.34 -0.08 3.73
C GLY A 76 -6.46 0.05 4.74
N ALA A 77 -7.26 -1.00 4.92
CA ALA A 77 -8.33 -1.06 5.92
C ALA A 77 -7.79 -0.82 7.34
N PHE A 78 -6.66 -1.45 7.68
CA PHE A 78 -6.03 -1.25 8.98
C PHE A 78 -5.59 0.20 9.20
N ILE A 79 -4.97 0.85 8.20
CA ILE A 79 -4.57 2.26 8.27
C ILE A 79 -5.80 3.18 8.39
N LEU A 80 -6.88 2.91 7.64
CA LEU A 80 -8.12 3.69 7.71
C LEU A 80 -8.76 3.60 9.11
N LEU A 81 -8.79 2.39 9.69
CA LEU A 81 -9.27 2.17 11.05
C LEU A 81 -8.40 2.90 12.09
N LEU A 82 -7.08 2.91 11.90
CA LEU A 82 -6.15 3.70 12.73
C LEU A 82 -6.45 5.20 12.61
N ALA A 83 -6.63 5.72 11.40
CA ALA A 83 -6.92 7.13 11.16
C ALA A 83 -8.25 7.55 11.80
N ASN A 84 -9.29 6.72 11.72
CA ASN A 84 -10.57 6.96 12.38
C ASN A 84 -10.44 7.01 13.91
N ALA A 85 -9.66 6.09 14.48
CA ALA A 85 -9.36 6.07 15.91
C ALA A 85 -8.56 7.30 16.36
N ASP A 86 -7.70 7.84 15.50
CA ASP A 86 -6.92 9.06 15.77
C ASP A 86 -7.81 10.32 15.72
N SER A 87 -8.72 10.43 14.74
CA SER A 87 -9.70 11.53 14.63
C SER A 87 -10.58 11.68 15.89
N SER A 88 -10.95 10.55 16.49
CA SER A 88 -11.76 10.51 17.72
C SER A 88 -11.00 10.96 18.97
N ARG A 89 -9.69 11.24 18.86
CA ARG A 89 -8.79 11.65 19.96
C ARG A 89 -8.25 13.08 19.79
N SER A 90 -8.86 13.86 18.90
CA SER A 90 -8.50 15.26 18.65
C SER A 90 -8.45 16.04 19.96
N GLY A 91 -7.27 16.53 20.35
CA GLY A 91 -7.04 17.26 21.60
C GLY A 91 -6.09 16.58 22.60
N ASN A 92 -5.74 15.31 22.42
CA ASN A 92 -4.80 14.64 23.31
C ASN A 92 -3.34 15.10 23.04
N ALA A 93 -2.70 15.71 24.03
CA ALA A 93 -1.32 16.22 23.94
C ALA A 93 -0.27 15.14 23.61
N ARG A 94 -0.60 13.85 23.81
CA ARG A 94 0.32 12.72 23.60
C ARG A 94 0.32 12.16 22.18
N LEU A 95 -0.51 12.70 21.27
CA LEU A 95 -0.52 12.25 19.87
C LEU A 95 0.78 12.63 19.17
N ASN A 96 1.33 11.69 18.40
CA ASN A 96 2.46 11.96 17.52
C ASN A 96 2.05 12.80 16.30
N ARG A 97 3.05 13.25 15.53
CA ARG A 97 2.85 14.17 14.41
C ARG A 97 1.86 13.64 13.35
N LEU A 98 1.93 12.35 13.01
CA LEU A 98 1.01 11.74 12.05
C LEU A 98 -0.38 11.49 12.66
N GLU A 99 -0.46 11.10 13.93
CA GLU A 99 -1.73 10.94 14.66
C GLU A 99 -2.52 12.27 14.77
N ARG A 100 -1.83 13.43 14.77
CA ARG A 100 -2.47 14.77 14.70
C ARG A 100 -2.91 15.19 13.30
N PHE A 101 -2.61 14.39 12.28
CA PHE A 101 -3.00 14.63 10.89
C PHE A 101 -3.66 13.36 10.31
N PRO A 102 -4.81 12.93 10.87
CA PRO A 102 -5.46 11.67 10.48
C PRO A 102 -5.84 11.63 9.00
N ALA A 103 -6.21 12.77 8.39
CA ALA A 103 -6.53 12.85 6.97
C ALA A 103 -5.37 12.40 6.05
N LEU A 104 -4.11 12.60 6.46
CA LEU A 104 -2.96 12.10 5.72
C LEU A 104 -2.83 10.57 5.84
N SER A 105 -3.20 9.99 6.98
CA SER A 105 -3.32 8.53 7.12
C SER A 105 -4.50 7.98 6.32
N VAL A 106 -5.64 8.71 6.25
CA VAL A 106 -6.77 8.35 5.38
C VAL A 106 -6.33 8.28 3.92
N LEU A 107 -5.55 9.26 3.45
CA LEU A 107 -5.00 9.26 2.10
C LEU A 107 -4.14 8.01 1.83
N VAL A 108 -3.19 7.68 2.72
CA VAL A 108 -2.33 6.50 2.55
C VAL A 108 -3.15 5.21 2.57
N GLY A 109 -4.06 5.06 3.53
CA GLY A 109 -4.94 3.89 3.63
C GLY A 109 -5.85 3.74 2.42
N GLY A 110 -6.39 4.85 1.92
CA GLY A 110 -7.15 4.91 0.68
C GLY A 110 -6.32 4.51 -0.54
N CYS A 111 -5.08 4.98 -0.67
CA CYS A 111 -4.17 4.57 -1.74
C CYS A 111 -3.81 3.08 -1.68
N PHE A 112 -3.69 2.49 -0.48
CA PHE A 112 -3.53 1.04 -0.33
C PHE A 112 -4.74 0.27 -0.86
N VAL A 113 -5.96 0.66 -0.47
CA VAL A 113 -7.19 0.03 -0.98
C VAL A 113 -7.31 0.23 -2.49
N TYR A 114 -7.01 1.44 -2.99
CA TYR A 114 -7.02 1.74 -4.42
C TYR A 114 -6.02 0.86 -5.19
N LEU A 115 -4.81 0.65 -4.67
CA LEU A 115 -3.84 -0.27 -5.28
C LEU A 115 -4.36 -1.71 -5.26
N GLY A 116 -4.90 -2.18 -4.14
CA GLY A 116 -5.46 -3.53 -4.05
C GLY A 116 -6.57 -3.77 -5.07
N VAL A 117 -7.55 -2.87 -5.15
CA VAL A 117 -8.67 -3.00 -6.09
C VAL A 117 -8.23 -2.76 -7.54
N GLY A 118 -7.38 -1.77 -7.78
CA GLY A 118 -6.90 -1.41 -9.12
C GLY A 118 -6.02 -2.49 -9.74
N SER A 119 -5.11 -3.07 -8.95
CA SER A 119 -4.26 -4.18 -9.38
C SER A 119 -5.07 -5.47 -9.55
N ALA A 120 -6.01 -5.76 -8.64
CA ALA A 120 -6.96 -6.86 -8.82
C ALA A 120 -7.79 -6.70 -10.11
N PHE A 121 -8.26 -5.49 -10.42
CA PHE A 121 -8.97 -5.21 -11.66
C PHE A 121 -8.10 -5.45 -12.90
N PHE A 122 -6.82 -5.08 -12.84
CA PHE A 122 -5.89 -5.39 -13.93
C PHE A 122 -5.68 -6.90 -14.11
N HIS A 123 -5.43 -7.67 -13.04
CA HIS A 123 -5.23 -9.11 -13.15
C HIS A 123 -6.50 -9.90 -13.48
N ALA A 124 -7.66 -9.37 -13.08
CA ALA A 124 -8.96 -9.91 -13.46
C ALA A 124 -9.21 -9.74 -14.96
N SER A 125 -8.99 -8.53 -15.49
CA SER A 125 -9.41 -8.16 -16.85
C SER A 125 -8.31 -8.30 -17.91
N LEU A 126 -7.04 -8.10 -17.51
CA LEU A 126 -5.86 -7.99 -18.38
C LEU A 126 -5.96 -6.87 -19.45
N THR A 127 -6.77 -5.85 -19.18
CA THR A 127 -7.07 -4.74 -20.11
C THR A 127 -6.13 -3.55 -19.96
N THR A 128 -6.00 -2.73 -21.01
CA THR A 128 -5.21 -1.49 -21.01
C THR A 128 -5.71 -0.51 -19.95
N ILE A 129 -7.04 -0.37 -19.80
CA ILE A 129 -7.60 0.49 -18.75
C ILE A 129 -7.28 -0.05 -17.36
N GLY A 130 -7.39 -1.37 -17.15
CA GLY A 130 -6.96 -2.03 -15.91
C GLY A 130 -5.50 -1.73 -15.59
N GLN A 131 -4.61 -1.91 -16.56
CA GLN A 131 -3.18 -1.62 -16.40
C GLN A 131 -2.93 -0.16 -16.02
N ARG A 132 -3.68 0.79 -16.59
CA ARG A 132 -3.56 2.21 -16.24
C ARG A 132 -4.01 2.49 -14.80
N VAL A 133 -5.09 1.85 -14.37
CA VAL A 133 -5.60 1.96 -12.99
C VAL A 133 -4.59 1.38 -11.99
N ASP A 134 -4.09 0.17 -12.23
CA ASP A 134 -3.05 -0.48 -11.41
C ASP A 134 -1.80 0.40 -11.25
N MET A 135 -1.26 0.88 -12.37
CA MET A 135 -0.07 1.73 -12.34
C MET A 135 -0.34 3.09 -11.68
N ASN A 136 -1.48 3.73 -11.94
CA ASN A 136 -1.83 4.98 -11.27
C ASN A 136 -1.99 4.79 -9.75
N ALA A 137 -2.58 3.69 -9.32
CA ALA A 137 -2.71 3.36 -7.91
C ALA A 137 -1.35 3.08 -7.25
N THR A 138 -0.44 2.39 -7.96
CA THR A 138 0.94 2.17 -7.53
C THR A 138 1.65 3.50 -7.28
N TYR A 139 1.57 4.44 -8.23
CA TYR A 139 2.12 5.77 -8.06
C TYR A 139 1.41 6.56 -6.97
N GLY A 140 0.10 6.42 -6.83
CA GLY A 140 -0.70 7.05 -5.78
C GLY A 140 -0.25 6.68 -4.38
N LEU A 141 0.02 5.39 -4.15
CA LEU A 141 0.59 4.92 -2.88
C LEU A 141 1.97 5.53 -2.63
N MET A 142 2.88 5.49 -3.62
CA MET A 142 4.22 6.06 -3.49
C MET A 142 4.20 7.56 -3.20
N LEU A 143 3.38 8.33 -3.94
CA LEU A 143 3.23 9.77 -3.75
C LEU A 143 2.64 10.11 -2.38
N SER A 144 1.68 9.32 -1.89
CA SER A 144 1.11 9.50 -0.55
C SER A 144 2.14 9.26 0.56
N LEU A 145 2.99 8.23 0.43
CA LEU A 145 4.06 7.94 1.38
C LEU A 145 5.20 8.98 1.32
N ILE A 146 5.56 9.44 0.12
CA ILE A 146 6.51 10.55 -0.06
C ILE A 146 5.95 11.83 0.58
N SER A 147 4.65 12.11 0.41
CA SER A 147 3.97 13.22 1.09
C SER A 147 4.07 13.11 2.63
N VAL A 148 3.91 11.90 3.19
CA VAL A 148 4.18 11.64 4.62
C VAL A 148 5.63 11.96 4.98
N ALA A 149 6.59 11.51 4.16
CA ALA A 149 8.01 11.78 4.40
C ALA A 149 8.31 13.28 4.39
N VAL A 150 7.85 14.01 3.37
CA VAL A 150 7.99 15.47 3.25
C VAL A 150 7.41 16.17 4.47
N TYR A 151 6.18 15.82 4.88
CA TYR A 151 5.55 16.41 6.07
C TYR A 151 6.36 16.20 7.36
N HIS A 152 7.08 15.07 7.48
CA HIS A 152 7.93 14.77 8.62
C HIS A 152 9.33 15.40 8.54
N ILE A 153 9.90 15.55 7.36
CA ILE A 153 11.19 16.24 7.16
C ILE A 153 11.05 17.70 7.57
N PHE A 154 9.97 18.37 7.16
CA PHE A 154 9.61 19.72 7.57
C PHE A 154 8.91 19.74 8.94
N HIS A 155 9.54 19.10 9.94
CA HIS A 155 8.99 18.87 11.28
C HIS A 155 8.59 20.14 12.05
N THR A 156 9.14 21.30 11.73
CA THR A 156 8.80 22.59 12.34
C THR A 156 7.45 23.14 11.86
N VAL A 157 6.99 22.72 10.68
CA VAL A 157 5.71 23.16 10.11
C VAL A 157 4.56 22.60 10.94
N ARG A 158 3.64 23.47 11.39
CA ARG A 158 2.39 23.07 12.03
C ARG A 158 1.24 23.49 11.14
N LEU A 159 0.43 22.51 10.72
CA LEU A 159 -0.72 22.74 9.86
C LEU A 159 -1.99 22.78 10.71
N ASN A 160 -2.81 23.81 10.49
CA ASN A 160 -4.18 23.83 10.99
C ASN A 160 -5.08 22.91 10.11
N PRO A 161 -6.31 22.57 10.54
CA PRO A 161 -7.17 21.64 9.80
C PRO A 161 -7.45 22.05 8.34
N ARG A 162 -7.58 23.36 8.06
CA ARG A 162 -7.76 23.85 6.68
C ARG A 162 -6.54 23.57 5.79
N ARG A 163 -5.33 23.85 6.29
CA ARG A 163 -4.08 23.58 5.56
C ARG A 163 -3.79 22.09 5.43
N GLN A 164 -4.19 21.28 6.41
CA GLN A 164 -4.17 19.82 6.32
C GLN A 164 -5.04 19.32 5.17
N LEU A 165 -6.26 19.83 5.03
CA LEU A 165 -7.15 19.49 3.91
C LEU A 165 -6.55 19.92 2.56
N ILE A 166 -6.07 21.16 2.46
CA ILE A 166 -5.42 21.67 1.23
C ILE A 166 -4.23 20.78 0.85
N TRP A 167 -3.41 20.37 1.81
CA TRP A 167 -2.29 19.45 1.57
C TRP A 167 -2.77 18.13 0.94
N VAL A 168 -3.80 17.51 1.50
CA VAL A 168 -4.36 16.25 0.97
C VAL A 168 -4.93 16.47 -0.43
N LEU A 169 -5.65 17.56 -0.67
CA LEU A 169 -6.20 17.89 -1.99
C LEU A 169 -5.10 18.09 -3.04
N ILE A 170 -4.00 18.77 -2.69
CA ILE A 170 -2.85 18.92 -3.58
C ILE A 170 -2.28 17.55 -3.94
N VAL A 171 -2.10 16.66 -2.97
CA VAL A 171 -1.58 15.31 -3.25
C VAL A 171 -2.55 14.53 -4.15
N LEU A 172 -3.86 14.61 -3.93
CA LEU A 172 -4.86 13.99 -4.79
C LEU A 172 -4.82 14.53 -6.23
N VAL A 173 -4.65 15.85 -6.40
CA VAL A 173 -4.47 16.46 -7.72
C VAL A 173 -3.20 15.96 -8.40
N VAL A 174 -2.09 15.81 -7.65
CA VAL A 174 -0.84 15.24 -8.19
C VAL A 174 -1.05 13.78 -8.61
N ILE A 175 -1.75 12.97 -7.81
CA ILE A 175 -2.08 11.57 -8.16
C ILE A 175 -2.96 11.52 -9.43
N ALA A 176 -3.95 12.40 -9.53
CA ALA A 176 -4.79 12.53 -10.72
C ALA A 176 -3.97 12.97 -11.94
N TYR A 177 -3.03 13.91 -11.79
CA TYR A 177 -2.12 14.31 -12.87
C TYR A 177 -1.22 13.16 -13.33
N PHE A 178 -0.81 12.28 -12.41
CA PHE A 178 -0.04 11.08 -12.76
C PHE A 178 -0.79 10.12 -13.69
N TRP A 179 -2.14 10.17 -13.74
CA TRP A 179 -2.92 9.44 -14.75
C TRP A 179 -2.56 9.84 -16.20
N LEU A 180 -2.23 11.13 -16.38
CA LEU A 180 -1.81 11.70 -17.65
C LEU A 180 -0.31 11.51 -17.88
N LEU A 181 0.50 11.71 -16.84
CA LEU A 181 1.96 11.65 -16.97
C LEU A 181 2.49 10.22 -17.14
N ALA A 182 1.99 9.26 -16.36
CA ALA A 182 2.55 7.91 -16.26
C ALA A 182 2.71 7.18 -17.61
N PRO A 183 1.74 7.22 -18.54
CA PRO A 183 1.90 6.56 -19.85
C PRO A 183 3.07 7.10 -20.69
N ARG A 184 3.58 8.30 -20.38
CA ARG A 184 4.68 8.95 -21.11
C ARG A 184 6.06 8.60 -20.56
N LEU A 185 6.12 7.92 -19.41
CA LEU A 185 7.36 7.59 -18.73
C LEU A 185 7.48 6.07 -18.55
N PRO A 186 8.66 5.48 -18.78
CA PRO A 186 8.85 4.06 -18.53
C PRO A 186 8.73 3.78 -17.02
N SER A 187 7.84 2.85 -16.67
CA SER A 187 7.62 2.44 -15.27
C SER A 187 8.89 1.90 -14.62
N SER A 188 9.78 1.27 -15.40
CA SER A 188 11.10 0.79 -15.00
C SER A 188 12.07 1.89 -14.54
N ARG A 189 11.79 3.17 -14.84
CA ARG A 189 12.57 4.30 -14.30
C ARG A 189 11.79 5.04 -13.22
N LEU A 190 10.50 5.30 -13.48
CA LEU A 190 9.67 6.12 -12.60
C LEU A 190 9.45 5.47 -11.23
N LEU A 191 9.12 4.17 -11.19
CA LEU A 191 8.87 3.49 -9.91
C LEU A 191 10.14 3.38 -9.05
N PRO A 192 11.31 2.94 -9.58
CA PRO A 192 12.55 2.98 -8.80
C PRO A 192 12.93 4.37 -8.30
N ALA A 193 12.73 5.42 -9.10
CA ALA A 193 12.99 6.79 -8.67
C ALA A 193 12.13 7.21 -7.46
N LEU A 194 10.84 6.85 -7.47
CA LEU A 194 9.95 7.11 -6.32
C LEU A 194 10.34 6.28 -5.09
N ILE A 195 10.77 5.03 -5.26
CA ILE A 195 11.26 4.17 -4.17
C ILE A 195 12.50 4.78 -3.53
N VAL A 196 13.45 5.25 -4.35
CA VAL A 196 14.65 5.96 -3.87
C VAL A 196 14.26 7.24 -3.15
N ALA A 197 13.35 8.05 -3.71
CA ALA A 197 12.89 9.29 -3.07
C ALA A 197 12.25 9.04 -1.70
N LEU A 198 11.39 8.02 -1.58
CA LEU A 198 10.80 7.62 -0.30
C LEU A 198 11.87 7.15 0.69
N THR A 199 12.81 6.32 0.24
CA THR A 199 13.89 5.78 1.07
C THR A 199 14.79 6.90 1.59
N LEU A 200 15.17 7.85 0.73
CA LEU A 200 15.92 9.04 1.13
C LEU A 200 15.13 9.87 2.15
N GLY A 201 13.83 10.06 1.94
CA GLY A 201 12.99 10.79 2.89
C GLY A 201 12.93 10.11 4.27
N MET A 202 12.87 8.78 4.31
CA MET A 202 12.95 8.01 5.55
C MET A 202 14.33 8.14 6.22
N LEU A 203 15.42 8.07 5.45
CA LEU A 203 16.79 8.21 5.98
C LEU A 203 17.04 9.63 6.53
N ILE A 204 16.60 10.67 5.82
CA ILE A 204 16.68 12.06 6.29
C ILE A 204 15.93 12.20 7.61
N ASN A 205 14.69 11.70 7.71
CA ASN A 205 13.93 11.79 8.95
C ASN A 205 14.54 10.94 10.08
N TYR A 206 15.15 9.79 9.75
CA TYR A 206 15.92 9.01 10.72
C TYR A 206 17.08 9.83 11.27
N VAL A 207 17.88 10.46 10.42
CA VAL A 207 19.01 11.31 10.85
C VAL A 207 18.53 12.48 11.72
N GLN A 208 17.44 13.15 11.36
CA GLN A 208 16.83 14.23 12.16
C GLN A 208 16.39 13.75 13.55
N PHE A 209 15.97 12.49 13.69
CA PHE A 209 15.35 11.96 14.90
C PHE A 209 15.89 10.58 15.30
N ARG A 210 17.22 10.38 15.29
CA ARG A 210 17.85 9.05 15.47
C ARG A 210 17.45 8.32 16.75
N ARG A 211 17.23 9.05 17.85
CA ARG A 211 16.79 8.48 19.14
C ARG A 211 15.31 8.10 19.15
N GLN A 212 14.52 8.63 18.23
CA GLN A 212 13.07 8.44 18.19
C GLN A 212 12.61 7.46 17.10
N ARG A 213 13.41 7.26 16.06
CA ARG A 213 13.07 6.47 14.88
C ARG A 213 13.82 5.14 14.86
N SER A 214 13.13 4.09 14.40
CA SER A 214 13.72 2.77 14.25
C SER A 214 14.33 2.61 12.85
N LEU A 215 15.66 2.48 12.78
CA LEU A 215 16.36 2.17 11.52
C LEU A 215 15.91 0.82 10.94
N TRP A 216 15.52 -0.12 11.79
CA TRP A 216 15.05 -1.44 11.37
C TRP A 216 13.83 -1.40 10.45
N LEU A 217 12.95 -0.40 10.61
CA LEU A 217 11.80 -0.24 9.70
C LEU A 217 12.22 0.25 8.31
N VAL A 218 13.31 1.03 8.23
CA VAL A 218 13.92 1.43 6.95
C VAL A 218 14.54 0.21 6.28
N LEU A 219 15.37 -0.53 7.02
CA LEU A 219 16.02 -1.74 6.51
C LEU A 219 15.01 -2.80 6.08
N ALA A 220 13.95 -3.01 6.86
CA ALA A 220 12.88 -3.94 6.53
C ALA A 220 12.16 -3.52 5.23
N SER A 221 11.76 -2.25 5.10
CA SER A 221 11.12 -1.77 3.86
C SER A 221 12.03 -1.96 2.65
N VAL A 222 13.31 -1.57 2.76
CA VAL A 222 14.27 -1.73 1.66
C VAL A 222 14.49 -3.21 1.31
N ALA A 223 14.74 -4.07 2.29
CA ALA A 223 14.96 -5.49 2.08
C ALA A 223 13.75 -6.17 1.42
N LEU A 224 12.53 -5.90 1.92
CA LEU A 224 11.30 -6.43 1.35
C LEU A 224 11.12 -5.99 -0.10
N THR A 225 11.36 -4.70 -0.41
CA THR A 225 11.28 -4.19 -1.78
C THR A 225 12.31 -4.88 -2.70
N PHE A 226 13.55 -5.06 -2.26
CA PHE A 226 14.57 -5.74 -3.07
C PHE A 226 14.22 -7.21 -3.33
N ILE A 227 13.78 -7.93 -2.30
CA ILE A 227 13.35 -9.33 -2.43
C ILE A 227 12.16 -9.41 -3.39
N ALA A 228 11.19 -8.52 -3.24
CA ALA A 228 10.05 -8.45 -4.13
C ALA A 228 10.53 -8.25 -5.58
N ILE A 229 11.41 -7.26 -5.86
CA ILE A 229 11.84 -6.96 -7.23
C ILE A 229 12.50 -8.18 -7.86
N LYS A 230 13.33 -8.90 -7.09
CA LYS A 230 13.96 -10.14 -7.54
C LYS A 230 12.93 -11.21 -7.88
N ILE A 231 11.95 -11.43 -7.02
CA ILE A 231 10.88 -12.42 -7.24
C ILE A 231 10.05 -12.07 -8.48
N ARG A 232 9.61 -10.81 -8.63
CA ARG A 232 8.90 -10.36 -9.84
C ARG A 232 9.75 -10.53 -11.09
N THR A 233 11.04 -10.24 -11.02
CA THR A 233 11.94 -10.37 -12.17
C THR A 233 12.05 -11.83 -12.61
N MET A 234 12.20 -12.76 -11.67
CA MET A 234 12.22 -14.20 -11.98
C MET A 234 10.89 -14.68 -12.56
N ASP A 235 9.75 -14.18 -12.05
CA ASP A 235 8.41 -14.47 -12.57
C ASP A 235 8.25 -14.03 -14.03
N VAL A 236 8.65 -12.78 -14.34
CA VAL A 236 8.61 -12.24 -15.71
C VAL A 236 9.56 -12.98 -16.65
N GLN A 237 10.73 -13.39 -16.16
CA GLN A 237 11.71 -14.20 -16.90
C GLN A 237 11.33 -15.68 -17.02
N LYS A 238 10.20 -16.10 -16.42
CA LYS A 238 9.73 -17.50 -16.37
C LYS A 238 10.71 -18.48 -15.70
N ILE A 239 11.59 -17.99 -14.83
CA ILE A 239 12.54 -18.85 -14.10
C ILE A 239 11.75 -19.62 -13.03
N ASN A 240 11.80 -20.95 -13.09
CA ASN A 240 11.03 -21.86 -12.22
C ASN A 240 9.51 -21.56 -12.25
N CYS A 241 9.00 -21.20 -13.43
CA CYS A 241 7.59 -20.88 -13.64
C CYS A 241 6.76 -22.15 -13.84
N ASP A 242 5.80 -22.38 -12.93
CA ASP A 242 4.65 -23.26 -13.16
C ASP A 242 3.39 -22.39 -13.35
N PRO A 243 2.86 -22.27 -14.58
CA PRO A 243 1.73 -21.39 -14.87
C PRO A 243 0.43 -21.83 -14.19
N TYR A 244 0.32 -23.08 -13.73
CA TYR A 244 -0.87 -23.61 -13.07
C TYR A 244 -0.72 -23.68 -11.53
N SER A 245 0.43 -23.29 -10.99
CA SER A 245 0.65 -23.19 -9.55
C SER A 245 -0.26 -22.14 -8.91
N ILE A 246 -0.77 -22.43 -7.72
CA ILE A 246 -1.47 -21.45 -6.89
C ILE A 246 -0.49 -20.38 -6.37
N LEU A 247 0.77 -20.76 -6.16
CA LEU A 247 1.80 -19.85 -5.70
C LEU A 247 2.56 -19.27 -6.90
N GLN A 248 2.21 -18.04 -7.25
CA GLN A 248 2.80 -17.29 -8.35
C GLN A 248 3.82 -16.27 -7.81
N GLY A 249 4.94 -16.08 -8.51
CA GLY A 249 5.97 -15.14 -8.09
C GLY A 249 5.44 -13.71 -8.03
N HIS A 250 4.61 -13.34 -9.01
CA HIS A 250 3.96 -12.04 -9.01
C HIS A 250 2.93 -11.85 -7.88
N ALA A 251 2.26 -12.93 -7.45
CA ALA A 251 1.40 -12.90 -6.26
C ALA A 251 2.21 -12.65 -4.97
N ILE A 252 3.38 -13.29 -4.83
CA ILE A 252 4.30 -13.03 -3.71
C ILE A 252 4.81 -11.58 -3.74
N TRP A 253 5.07 -11.04 -4.93
CA TRP A 253 5.43 -9.64 -5.11
C TRP A 253 4.41 -8.70 -4.44
N HIS A 254 3.10 -8.88 -4.68
CA HIS A 254 2.05 -8.06 -4.05
C HIS A 254 2.11 -8.07 -2.53
N LEU A 255 2.32 -9.24 -1.93
CA LEU A 255 2.41 -9.38 -0.48
C LEU A 255 3.62 -8.61 0.07
N LEU A 256 4.78 -8.76 -0.55
CA LEU A 256 6.04 -8.16 -0.10
C LEU A 256 6.06 -6.64 -0.28
N THR A 257 5.56 -6.12 -1.40
CA THR A 257 5.46 -4.67 -1.63
C THR A 257 4.41 -4.01 -0.74
N GLY A 258 3.29 -4.70 -0.47
CA GLY A 258 2.29 -4.27 0.51
C GLY A 258 2.90 -4.15 1.91
N LEU A 259 3.61 -5.19 2.36
CA LEU A 259 4.28 -5.19 3.65
C LEU A 259 5.41 -4.14 3.72
N SER A 260 6.21 -3.99 2.66
CA SER A 260 7.25 -2.96 2.58
C SER A 260 6.70 -1.55 2.73
N SER A 261 5.63 -1.24 1.98
CA SER A 261 4.96 0.06 2.04
C SER A 261 4.34 0.30 3.42
N PHE A 262 3.85 -0.76 4.06
CA PHE A 262 3.32 -0.68 5.41
C PHE A 262 4.43 -0.42 6.44
N CYS A 263 5.61 -1.03 6.29
CA CYS A 263 6.79 -0.71 7.10
C CYS A 263 7.19 0.76 6.94
N ALA A 264 7.16 1.32 5.72
CA ALA A 264 7.42 2.73 5.47
C ALA A 264 6.40 3.65 6.18
N TYR A 265 5.10 3.30 6.14
CA TYR A 265 4.08 4.01 6.92
C TYR A 265 4.36 3.94 8.43
N LEU A 266 4.66 2.74 8.95
CA LEU A 266 4.96 2.52 10.36
C LEU A 266 6.21 3.27 10.83
N PHE A 267 7.21 3.45 9.97
CA PHE A 267 8.40 4.24 10.29
C PHE A 267 8.04 5.67 10.71
N PHE A 268 7.11 6.31 9.99
CA PHE A 268 6.66 7.66 10.33
C PHE A 268 5.65 7.68 11.47
N ARG A 269 4.82 6.64 11.60
CA ARG A 269 3.81 6.53 12.66
C ARG A 269 4.39 6.20 14.03
N LEU A 270 5.38 5.32 14.12
CA LEU A 270 5.93 4.84 15.38
C LEU A 270 7.12 5.70 15.82
N THR A 271 7.16 6.01 17.12
CA THR A 271 8.30 6.67 17.78
C THR A 271 8.71 5.87 19.03
N SER A 272 10.00 5.84 19.38
CA SER A 272 10.50 5.12 20.56
C SER A 272 9.87 5.61 21.87
N ILE A 273 9.62 6.92 21.99
CA ILE A 273 8.90 7.54 23.12
C ILE A 273 7.49 6.95 23.26
N ASN A 274 6.84 6.62 22.14
CA ASN A 274 5.56 5.93 22.14
C ASN A 274 5.67 4.46 22.55
N ILE A 275 6.82 3.80 22.38
CA ILE A 275 7.00 2.40 22.76
C ILE A 275 7.28 2.29 24.27
N GLU A 276 8.16 3.15 24.80
CA GLU A 276 8.61 3.10 26.19
C GLU A 276 7.55 3.59 27.19
N SER A 277 6.85 4.69 26.89
CA SER A 277 5.70 5.16 27.69
C SER A 277 4.50 4.20 27.67
N ARG A 278 4.44 3.30 26.67
CA ARG A 278 3.40 2.27 26.57
C ARG A 278 3.81 0.97 27.27
N ARG A 279 5.11 0.63 27.29
CA ARG A 279 5.67 -0.54 27.98
C ARG A 279 5.57 -0.41 29.51
N THR A 280 5.87 0.78 30.05
CA THR A 280 5.69 1.10 31.48
C THR A 280 4.23 0.98 31.94
N ARG A 281 3.26 1.24 31.05
CA ARG A 281 1.82 1.05 31.34
C ARG A 281 1.36 -0.40 31.37
N SER A 282 1.96 -1.28 30.55
CA SER A 282 1.61 -2.71 30.58
C SER A 282 2.18 -3.44 31.79
N THR A 283 3.22 -2.89 32.41
CA THR A 283 3.85 -3.44 33.63
C THR A 283 3.33 -2.79 34.92
N GLY A 284 2.64 -1.65 34.82
CA GLY A 284 2.11 -0.89 35.96
C GLY A 284 0.72 -1.33 36.45
N LEU A 285 0.47 -2.64 36.50
CA LEU A 285 -0.67 -3.25 37.22
C LEU A 285 -0.16 -4.03 38.43
N VAL A 286 0.78 -3.45 39.19
CA VAL A 286 1.03 -3.77 40.60
C VAL A 286 1.64 -2.52 41.23
N GLN A 287 0.80 -1.69 41.84
CA GLN A 287 1.03 -0.95 43.09
C GLN A 287 -0.27 -0.26 43.48
#